data_AF-N9C877-F1
#
_entry.id   AF-N9C877-F1
#
_cell.length_a   1.000
_cell.length_b   1.000
_cell.length_c   1.000
_cell.angle_alpha   90.00
_cell.angle_beta   90.00
_cell.angle_gamma   90.00
#
_symmetry.space_group_name_H-M   'P 1'
#
loop_
_entity.id
_entity.type
_entity.pdbx_description
1 polymer ?
#
loop_
_entity_poly.entity_id
_entity_poly.type
_entity_poly.pdbx_seq_one_letter_code
_entity_poly.pdbx_strand_id
1 'polypeptide(L)'
;MLEARQKFNATLVPTDETGIRAIFKHLKQGGLTVILPDHLPKASGGIPSNFFGQKTLSTTLVSKLASKTQCNIIGLSCIRNKDLSSYDVHCTRLSDDILSKDLQVSVDALNTAMQNIINQAPEQYIWSYKRFRNCYGDINVYNQTKL
;
A
#
# COMPACT_ATOMS: atom_id res chain seq x y z
N MET A 1 9.09 18.94 -5.31
CA MET A 1 8.80 17.58 -4.78
C MET A 1 9.98 16.63 -4.98
N LEU A 2 10.62 16.59 -6.16
CA LEU A 2 11.78 15.71 -6.44
C LEU A 2 12.99 16.04 -5.54
N GLU A 3 13.37 17.31 -5.45
CA GLU A 3 14.49 17.79 -4.63
C GLU A 3 14.34 17.45 -3.15
N ALA A 4 13.13 17.58 -2.60
CA ALA A 4 12.85 17.23 -1.21
C ALA A 4 13.05 15.72 -0.91
N ARG A 5 12.81 14.85 -1.90
CA ARG A 5 13.02 13.40 -1.77
C ARG A 5 14.49 13.01 -1.96
N GLN A 6 15.19 13.69 -2.85
CA GLN A 6 16.62 13.48 -3.09
C GLN A 6 17.49 13.95 -1.92
N LYS A 7 17.02 14.93 -1.12
CA LYS A 7 17.67 15.34 0.14
C LYS A 7 17.85 14.20 1.14
N PHE A 8 17.07 13.12 1.04
CA PHE A 8 17.18 11.95 1.90
C PHE A 8 17.91 10.77 1.23
N ASN A 9 18.75 11.02 0.21
CA ASN A 9 19.47 9.99 -0.56
C ASN A 9 18.55 8.91 -1.17
N ALA A 10 17.28 9.25 -1.41
CA ALA A 10 16.34 8.32 -2.05
C ALA A 10 16.65 8.19 -3.55
N THR A 11 16.81 6.95 -4.01
CA THR A 11 16.85 6.65 -5.45
C THR A 11 15.42 6.57 -5.97
N LEU A 12 15.06 7.49 -6.87
CA LEU A 12 13.75 7.51 -7.50
C LEU A 12 13.79 6.70 -8.80
N VAL A 13 12.81 5.82 -8.96
CA VAL A 13 12.62 5.01 -10.18
C VAL A 13 11.26 5.32 -10.79
N PRO A 14 11.09 5.18 -12.12
CA PRO A 14 9.80 5.40 -12.77
C PRO A 14 8.75 4.41 -12.28
N THR A 15 7.48 4.75 -12.42
CA THR A 15 6.33 3.91 -11.99
C THR A 15 5.86 2.96 -13.11
N ASP A 16 6.83 2.38 -13.82
CA ASP A 16 6.63 1.43 -14.90
C ASP A 16 7.41 0.12 -14.66
N GLU A 17 7.41 -0.78 -15.64
CA GLU A 17 8.12 -2.05 -15.53
C GLU A 17 9.63 -1.89 -15.29
N THR A 18 10.25 -0.84 -15.82
CA THR A 18 11.69 -0.60 -15.65
C THR A 18 12.00 -0.26 -14.20
N GLY A 19 11.16 0.56 -13.56
CA GLY A 19 11.30 0.88 -12.15
C GLY A 19 10.98 -0.30 -11.23
N ILE A 20 9.99 -1.13 -11.58
CA ILE A 20 9.71 -2.38 -10.85
C ILE A 20 10.92 -3.31 -10.89
N ARG A 21 11.57 -3.47 -12.05
CA ARG A 21 12.79 -4.28 -12.18
C ARG A 21 13.94 -3.71 -11.34
N ALA A 22 14.09 -2.38 -11.29
CA ALA A 22 15.10 -1.73 -10.48
C ALA A 22 14.86 -1.97 -8.97
N ILE A 23 13.62 -1.83 -8.49
CA ILE A 23 13.25 -2.17 -7.10
C ILE A 23 13.59 -3.62 -6.79
N PHE A 24 13.24 -4.53 -7.70
CA PHE A 24 13.50 -5.95 -7.51
C PHE A 24 15.00 -6.26 -7.38
N LYS A 25 15.84 -5.67 -8.25
CA LYS A 25 17.29 -5.79 -8.18
C LYS A 25 17.83 -5.23 -6.86
N HIS A 26 17.34 -4.07 -6.44
CA HIS A 26 17.77 -3.43 -5.21
C HIS A 26 17.44 -4.28 -3.97
N LEU A 27 16.23 -4.82 -3.88
CA LEU A 27 15.83 -5.70 -2.78
C LEU A 27 16.66 -6.98 -2.72
N LYS A 28 17.01 -7.59 -3.86
CA LYS A 28 17.90 -8.75 -3.90
C LYS A 28 19.32 -8.47 -3.40
N GLN A 29 19.74 -7.21 -3.41
CA GLN A 29 21.04 -6.77 -2.90
C GLN A 29 20.98 -6.39 -1.41
N GLY A 30 19.86 -6.69 -0.72
CA GLY A 30 19.66 -6.31 0.68
C GLY A 30 19.24 -4.85 0.88
N GLY A 31 18.87 -4.17 -0.20
CA GLY A 31 18.38 -2.80 -0.16
C GLY A 31 16.98 -2.66 0.43
N LEU A 32 16.52 -1.42 0.57
CA LEU A 32 15.21 -1.07 1.12
C LEU A 32 14.38 -0.30 0.10
N THR A 33 13.08 -0.60 0.04
CA THR A 33 12.10 0.15 -0.75
C THR A 33 10.89 0.51 0.10
N VAL A 34 10.21 1.59 -0.26
CA VAL A 34 8.95 2.01 0.38
C VAL A 34 7.87 2.05 -0.68
N ILE A 35 6.74 1.40 -0.38
CA ILE A 35 5.59 1.29 -1.27
C ILE A 35 4.35 1.76 -0.52
N LEU A 36 3.54 2.60 -1.16
CA LEU A 36 2.20 2.97 -0.69
C LEU A 36 1.17 2.08 -1.41
N PRO A 37 0.58 1.08 -0.74
CA PRO A 37 -0.21 0.05 -1.41
C PRO A 37 -1.72 0.36 -1.47
N ASP A 38 -2.15 1.52 -0.99
CA ASP A 38 -3.54 1.87 -0.71
C ASP A 38 -4.24 2.70 -1.80
N HIS A 39 -3.57 2.90 -2.93
CA HIS A 39 -4.21 3.40 -4.14
C HIS A 39 -4.69 2.27 -5.05
N LEU A 40 -5.67 2.59 -5.91
CA LEU A 40 -6.13 1.68 -6.94
C LEU A 40 -5.05 1.53 -8.02
N PRO A 41 -4.60 0.29 -8.31
CA PRO A 41 -3.69 0.06 -9.42
C PRO A 41 -4.44 0.18 -10.77
N LYS A 42 -3.69 0.10 -11.87
CA LYS A 42 -4.28 -0.25 -13.18
C LYS A 42 -4.87 -1.67 -13.10
N ALA A 43 -5.85 -1.99 -13.95
CA ALA A 43 -6.51 -3.30 -13.96
C ALA A 43 -5.52 -4.49 -14.02
N SER A 44 -4.45 -4.38 -14.82
CA SER A 44 -3.40 -5.41 -14.93
C SER A 44 -2.50 -5.56 -13.70
N GLY A 45 -2.54 -4.58 -12.79
CA GLY A 45 -1.67 -4.52 -11.61
C GLY A 45 -2.33 -4.97 -10.31
N GLY A 46 -3.62 -5.30 -10.32
CA GLY A 46 -4.37 -5.61 -9.11
C GLY A 46 -5.28 -6.83 -9.23
N ILE A 47 -5.76 -7.29 -8.07
CA ILE A 47 -6.81 -8.31 -7.95
C ILE A 47 -7.88 -7.83 -6.96
N PRO A 48 -9.13 -8.29 -7.08
CA PRO A 48 -10.17 -7.98 -6.10
C PRO A 48 -9.82 -8.56 -4.73
N SER A 49 -9.89 -7.74 -3.68
CA SER A 49 -9.69 -8.16 -2.29
C SER A 49 -10.55 -7.31 -1.36
N ASN A 50 -10.89 -7.86 -0.20
CA ASN A 50 -11.73 -7.19 0.78
C ASN A 50 -10.94 -6.11 1.53
N PHE A 51 -11.52 -4.91 1.61
CA PHE A 51 -10.98 -3.78 2.36
C PHE A 51 -12.15 -3.03 3.02
N PHE A 52 -12.22 -3.05 4.36
CA PHE A 52 -13.36 -2.55 5.14
C PHE A 52 -14.71 -3.11 4.66
N GLY A 53 -14.77 -4.42 4.42
CA GLY A 53 -15.98 -5.12 3.96
C GLY A 53 -16.33 -4.89 2.48
N GLN A 54 -15.60 -4.02 1.78
CA GLN A 54 -15.83 -3.74 0.37
C GLN A 54 -14.81 -4.47 -0.50
N LYS A 55 -15.27 -5.12 -1.57
CA LYS A 55 -14.39 -5.77 -2.53
C LYS A 55 -13.82 -4.72 -3.47
N THR A 56 -12.53 -4.41 -3.36
CA THR A 56 -11.85 -3.37 -4.16
C THR A 56 -10.63 -3.93 -4.88
N LEU A 57 -10.27 -3.31 -6.00
CA LEU A 57 -9.07 -3.69 -6.75
C LEU A 57 -7.82 -3.29 -5.95
N SER A 58 -7.08 -4.28 -5.49
CA SER A 58 -5.92 -4.09 -4.61
C SER A 58 -4.63 -4.44 -5.35
N THR A 59 -3.56 -3.69 -5.10
CA THR A 59 -2.28 -3.87 -5.79
C THR A 59 -1.66 -5.23 -5.49
N THR A 60 -1.07 -5.85 -6.52
CA THR A 60 -0.31 -7.11 -6.39
C THR A 60 1.20 -6.87 -6.23
N LEU A 61 1.66 -5.61 -6.31
CA LEU A 61 3.08 -5.28 -6.38
C LEU A 61 3.85 -5.76 -5.14
N VAL A 62 3.32 -5.48 -3.94
CA VAL A 62 3.96 -5.87 -2.67
C VAL A 62 4.09 -7.38 -2.59
N SER A 63 3.00 -8.11 -2.80
CA SER A 63 2.97 -9.58 -2.79
C SER A 63 3.93 -10.20 -3.81
N LYS A 64 4.00 -9.65 -5.03
CA LYS A 64 4.92 -10.13 -6.08
C LYS A 64 6.38 -9.88 -5.72
N LEU A 65 6.70 -8.73 -5.11
CA LEU A 65 8.05 -8.45 -4.63
C LEU A 65 8.41 -9.42 -3.50
N ALA A 66 7.55 -9.52 -2.48
CA ALA A 66 7.72 -10.40 -1.33
C ALA A 66 7.99 -11.85 -1.74
N SER A 67 7.14 -12.40 -2.62
CA SER A 67 7.24 -13.78 -3.09
C SER A 67 8.58 -14.03 -3.82
N LYS A 68 9.03 -13.08 -4.64
CA LYS A 68 10.22 -13.27 -5.47
C LYS A 68 11.55 -12.91 -4.79
N THR A 69 11.53 -12.05 -3.77
CA THR A 69 12.74 -11.64 -3.01
C THR A 69 12.86 -12.34 -1.67
N GLN A 70 11.75 -12.85 -1.13
CA GLN A 70 11.63 -13.33 0.26
C GLN A 70 12.10 -12.27 1.28
N CYS A 71 11.93 -10.98 0.95
CA CYS A 71 12.31 -9.90 1.84
C CYS A 71 11.33 -9.77 3.01
N ASN A 72 11.82 -9.24 4.13
CA ASN A 72 10.97 -8.85 5.25
C ASN A 72 10.03 -7.72 4.84
N ILE A 73 8.80 -7.74 5.37
CA ILE A 73 7.81 -6.68 5.17
C ILE A 73 7.40 -6.10 6.51
N ILE A 74 7.47 -4.78 6.61
CA ILE A 74 7.12 -4.01 7.79
C ILE A 74 6.09 -2.97 7.36
N GLY A 75 4.96 -2.92 8.06
CA GLY A 75 3.98 -1.85 7.94
C GLY A 75 4.49 -0.62 8.68
N LEU A 76 4.40 0.53 8.05
CA LEU A 76 4.87 1.80 8.60
C LEU A 76 3.71 2.80 8.63
N SER A 77 3.53 3.48 9.75
CA SER A 77 2.65 4.63 9.85
C SER A 77 3.29 5.73 10.70
N CYS A 78 2.89 6.97 10.42
CA CYS A 78 3.31 8.13 11.18
C CYS A 78 2.05 8.82 11.71
N ILE A 79 1.87 8.85 13.02
CA ILE A 79 0.68 9.41 13.67
C ILE A 79 1.09 10.71 14.35
N ARG A 80 0.38 11.81 14.06
CA ARG A 80 0.63 13.10 14.71
C ARG A 80 0.13 13.05 16.15
N ASN A 81 0.94 13.53 17.08
CA ASN A 81 0.58 13.62 18.49
C ASN A 81 -0.53 14.65 18.73
N LYS A 82 -1.32 14.45 19.79
CA LYS A 82 -2.52 15.24 20.11
C LYS A 82 -2.21 16.73 20.33
N ASP A 83 -1.02 17.03 20.84
CA ASP A 83 -0.52 18.38 21.09
C ASP A 83 0.07 19.05 19.83
N LEU A 84 0.04 18.35 18.70
CA LEU A 84 0.46 18.83 17.38
C LEU A 84 1.96 19.11 17.24
N SER A 85 2.77 18.74 18.24
CA SER A 85 4.20 19.09 18.33
C SER A 85 5.12 18.13 17.57
N SER A 86 4.67 16.89 17.37
CA SER A 86 5.52 15.78 16.93
C SER A 86 4.72 14.66 16.23
N TYR A 87 5.44 13.64 15.76
CA TYR A 87 4.89 12.45 15.13
C TYR A 87 5.52 11.19 15.74
N ASP A 88 4.68 10.21 16.03
CA ASP A 88 5.09 8.87 16.44
C ASP A 88 5.16 7.97 15.20
N VAL A 89 6.29 7.25 15.05
CA VAL A 89 6.50 6.31 13.96
C VAL A 89 6.24 4.89 14.46
N HIS A 90 5.23 4.24 13.89
CA HIS A 90 4.86 2.89 14.25
C HIS A 90 5.32 1.90 13.18
N CYS A 91 6.16 0.95 13.59
CA CYS A 91 6.60 -0.18 12.76
C CYS A 91 5.83 -1.42 13.20
N THR A 92 5.02 -1.99 12.30
CA THR A 92 4.17 -3.15 12.56
C THR A 92 4.65 -4.34 11.74
N ARG A 93 4.88 -5.48 12.39
CA ARG A 93 5.09 -6.75 11.68
C ARG A 93 3.76 -7.22 11.08
N LEU A 94 3.77 -7.59 9.80
CA LEU A 94 2.59 -8.17 9.14
C LEU A 94 2.49 -9.68 9.44
N SER A 95 1.29 -10.25 9.24
CA SER A 95 1.12 -11.72 9.22
C SER A 95 2.08 -12.34 8.22
N ASP A 96 2.60 -13.53 8.53
CA ASP A 96 3.46 -14.30 7.62
C ASP A 96 2.73 -14.70 6.32
N ASP A 97 1.38 -14.65 6.31
CA ASP A 97 0.55 -14.81 5.11
C ASP A 97 0.90 -13.84 3.97
N ILE A 98 1.50 -12.69 4.30
CA ILE A 98 2.00 -11.75 3.27
C ILE A 98 3.05 -12.40 2.36
N LEU A 99 3.75 -13.43 2.84
CA LEU A 99 4.74 -14.21 2.09
C LEU A 99 4.15 -15.48 1.45
N SER A 100 2.83 -15.68 1.54
CA SER A 100 2.17 -16.83 0.93
C SER A 100 2.47 -16.95 -0.56
N LYS A 101 2.58 -18.19 -1.04
CA LYS A 101 2.67 -18.50 -2.48
C LYS A 101 1.35 -18.28 -3.20
N ASP A 102 0.23 -18.32 -2.46
CA ASP A 102 -1.07 -17.93 -2.98
C ASP A 102 -1.18 -16.40 -2.99
N LEU A 103 -1.31 -15.84 -4.19
CA LEU A 103 -1.37 -14.40 -4.39
C LEU A 103 -2.60 -13.77 -3.69
N GLN A 104 -3.74 -14.46 -3.67
CA GLN A 104 -4.96 -13.95 -3.04
C GLN A 104 -4.74 -13.83 -1.53
N VAL A 105 -4.20 -14.88 -0.90
CA VAL A 105 -3.88 -14.88 0.54
C VAL A 105 -2.94 -13.74 0.92
N SER A 106 -1.88 -13.51 0.13
CA SER A 106 -0.93 -12.42 0.39
C SER A 106 -1.56 -11.02 0.24
N VAL A 107 -2.41 -10.82 -0.77
CA VAL A 107 -3.10 -9.52 -0.95
C VAL A 107 -4.14 -9.30 0.15
N ASP A 108 -4.87 -10.34 0.57
CA ASP A 108 -5.83 -10.24 1.67
C ASP A 108 -5.12 -9.93 3.00
N ALA A 109 -3.94 -10.54 3.24
CA ALA A 109 -3.10 -10.24 4.39
C ALA A 109 -2.62 -8.78 4.38
N LEU A 110 -2.20 -8.26 3.21
CA LEU A 110 -1.82 -6.85 3.06
C LEU A 110 -2.99 -5.90 3.39
N ASN A 111 -4.18 -6.18 2.85
CA ASN A 111 -5.35 -5.35 3.11
C ASN A 111 -5.80 -5.41 4.57
N THR A 112 -5.69 -6.57 5.21
CA THR A 112 -5.98 -6.72 6.64
C THR A 112 -5.00 -5.90 7.48
N ALA A 113 -3.70 -5.97 7.16
CA ALA A 113 -2.69 -5.16 7.83
C ALA A 113 -2.93 -3.65 7.66
N MET A 114 -3.28 -3.21 6.45
CA MET A 114 -3.63 -1.82 6.19
C MET A 114 -4.84 -1.36 7.00
N GLN A 115 -5.90 -2.17 7.10
CA GLN A 115 -7.06 -1.86 7.95
C GLN A 115 -6.66 -1.70 9.42
N ASN A 116 -5.83 -2.62 9.93
CA ASN A 116 -5.34 -2.56 11.32
C ASN A 116 -4.50 -1.29 11.57
N ILE A 117 -3.67 -0.89 10.61
CA ILE A 117 -2.88 0.35 10.70
C ILE A 117 -3.79 1.57 10.68
N ILE A 118 -4.76 1.63 9.76
CA ILE A 118 -5.71 2.75 9.65
C ILE A 118 -6.54 2.88 10.93
N ASN A 119 -6.97 1.77 11.51
CA ASN A 119 -7.78 1.76 12.74
C ASN A 119 -7.05 2.31 13.97
N GLN A 120 -5.73 2.51 13.93
CA GLN A 120 -4.99 3.15 15.04
C GLN A 120 -5.29 4.65 15.14
N ALA A 121 -5.51 5.32 14.01
CA ALA A 121 -5.83 6.76 13.94
C ALA A 121 -6.63 7.06 12.65
N PRO A 122 -7.88 6.57 12.54
CA PRO A 122 -8.66 6.68 11.32
C PRO A 122 -8.89 8.14 10.90
N GLU A 123 -8.97 9.07 11.85
CA GLU A 123 -9.08 10.51 11.60
C GLU A 123 -7.86 11.12 10.89
N GLN A 124 -6.70 10.46 10.92
CA GLN A 124 -5.48 10.90 10.25
C GLN A 124 -5.24 10.23 8.88
N TYR A 125 -6.11 9.29 8.48
CA TYR A 125 -6.02 8.67 7.17
C TYR A 125 -6.55 9.59 6.06
N ILE A 126 -5.95 9.50 4.86
CA ILE A 126 -6.30 10.37 3.72
C ILE A 126 -7.56 9.82 3.01
N TRP A 127 -8.73 10.05 3.61
CA TRP A 127 -10.03 9.57 3.10
C TRP A 127 -10.50 10.23 1.80
N SER A 128 -9.85 11.32 1.36
CA SER A 128 -10.22 12.03 0.13
C SER A 128 -9.96 11.21 -1.14
N TYR A 129 -9.10 10.19 -1.08
CA TYR A 129 -8.87 9.30 -2.20
C TYR A 129 -10.07 8.37 -2.42
N LYS A 130 -10.60 8.37 -3.65
CA LYS A 130 -11.78 7.59 -4.07
C LYS A 130 -11.46 6.09 -4.24
N ARG A 131 -10.98 5.42 -3.19
CA ARG A 131 -10.55 4.00 -3.18
C ARG A 131 -11.68 3.03 -3.54
N PHE A 132 -12.94 3.36 -3.22
CA PHE A 132 -14.09 2.47 -3.42
C PHE A 132 -14.82 2.66 -4.76
N ARG A 133 -14.22 3.38 -5.72
CA ARG A 133 -14.92 3.81 -6.96
C ARG A 133 -15.28 2.68 -7.91
N ASN A 134 -14.69 1.49 -7.69
CA ASN A 134 -14.85 0.30 -8.52
C ASN A 134 -15.35 -0.92 -7.72
N CYS A 135 -15.92 -0.70 -6.53
CA CYS A 135 -16.42 -1.80 -5.70
C CYS A 135 -17.73 -2.42 -6.22
N TYR A 136 -18.48 -1.68 -7.03
CA TYR A 136 -19.83 -2.03 -7.46
C TYR A 136 -19.95 -2.08 -8.98
N GLY A 137 -18.98 -2.73 -9.64
CA GLY A 137 -18.90 -2.79 -11.10
C GLY A 137 -18.72 -1.40 -11.71
N ASP A 138 -19.61 -1.02 -12.61
CA ASP A 138 -19.59 0.29 -13.30
C ASP A 138 -20.16 1.43 -12.44
N ILE A 139 -20.66 1.14 -11.25
CA ILE A 139 -21.23 2.15 -10.35
C ILE A 139 -20.11 2.83 -9.56
N ASN A 140 -19.88 4.11 -9.88
CA ASN A 140 -19.03 4.98 -9.07
C ASN A 140 -19.87 5.68 -7.99
N VAL A 141 -19.81 5.15 -6.77
CA VAL A 141 -20.54 5.66 -5.60
C VAL A 141 -20.21 7.11 -5.23
N TYR A 142 -19.08 7.65 -5.67
CA TYR A 142 -18.69 9.04 -5.40
C TYR A 142 -19.28 10.05 -6.38
N ASN A 143 -19.94 9.58 -7.44
CA ASN A 143 -20.57 10.42 -8.46
C ASN A 143 -22.10 10.38 -8.38
N GLN A 144 -22.67 9.66 -7.41
CA GLN A 144 -24.11 9.69 -7.18
C GLN A 144 -24.48 11.10 -6.69
N THR A 145 -25.22 11.82 -7.53
CA THR A 145 -25.76 13.14 -7.24
C THR A 145 -26.47 13.08 -5.90
N LYS A 146 -26.14 14.03 -5.00
CA LYS A 146 -26.87 14.19 -3.73
C LYS A 146 -28.38 14.21 -4.04
N LEU A 147 -29.12 13.28 -3.43
CA LEU A 147 -30.56 13.44 -3.22
C LEU A 147 -30.81 14.69 -2.36
#